data_AF-J3K8F6-F1
#
_entry.id   AF-J3K8F6-F1
#
_cell.length_a   1.000
_cell.length_b   1.000
_cell.length_c   1.000
_cell.angle_alpha   90.00
_cell.angle_beta   90.00
_cell.angle_gamma   90.00
#
_symmetry.space_group_name_H-M   'P 1'
#
loop_
_entity.id
_entity.type
_entity.pdbx_description
1 polymer ?
#
loop_
_entity_poly.entity_id
_entity_poly.type
_entity_poly.pdbx_seq_one_letter_code
_entity_poly.pdbx_strand_id
1 'polypeptide(L)'
;METNQPPSAGLPLPKTAIEKCLQEVFPPSSSQLTNGISEIYYILLVLEKDWIRICEEIEPVFTDKKGEATVLLHKALLSYYVLFYRVSYHTSARSDLRQSINKYKITKQMWFHAARRLTKWVEIQHSSLFLLRLIDHCCDAYESLIEIAPDAKVT
;
A
#
# COMPACT_ATOMS: atom_id res chain seq x y z
N MET A 1 -22.40 25.16 -14.61
CA MET A 1 -22.69 24.14 -13.58
C MET A 1 -21.60 23.09 -13.68
N GLU A 2 -20.55 23.25 -12.88
CA GLU A 2 -19.46 22.28 -12.81
C GLU A 2 -19.93 21.08 -12.00
N THR A 3 -19.84 19.89 -12.60
CA THR A 3 -20.19 18.63 -11.96
C THR A 3 -19.10 18.28 -10.96
N ASN A 4 -19.37 18.52 -9.68
CA ASN A 4 -18.62 17.97 -8.54
C ASN A 4 -18.79 16.45 -8.53
N GLN A 5 -17.95 15.76 -9.30
CA GLN A 5 -17.83 14.32 -9.25
C GLN A 5 -16.98 13.97 -8.01
N PRO A 6 -17.50 13.17 -7.06
CA PRO A 6 -16.71 12.77 -5.90
C PRO A 6 -15.46 12.00 -6.36
N PRO A 7 -14.32 12.09 -5.65
CA PRO A 7 -13.18 11.23 -5.93
C PRO A 7 -13.67 9.79 -5.80
N SER A 8 -13.49 9.02 -6.87
CA SER A 8 -13.97 7.65 -7.06
C SER A 8 -13.73 6.78 -5.82
N ALA A 9 -14.73 6.74 -4.93
CA ALA A 9 -14.82 5.78 -3.86
C ALA A 9 -15.10 4.43 -4.50
N GLY A 10 -14.13 3.53 -4.42
CA GLY A 10 -14.22 2.18 -4.97
C GLY A 10 -13.73 2.09 -6.40
N LEU A 11 -12.41 2.11 -6.60
CA LEU A 11 -11.87 1.21 -7.60
C LEU A 11 -12.15 -0.21 -7.07
N PRO A 12 -12.95 -1.03 -7.75
CA PRO A 12 -12.91 -2.46 -7.48
C PRO A 12 -11.48 -2.87 -7.72
N LEU A 13 -10.84 -3.43 -6.68
CA LEU A 13 -9.56 -4.12 -6.85
C LEU A 13 -9.76 -5.05 -8.05
N PRO A 14 -8.98 -4.90 -9.13
CA PRO A 14 -9.17 -5.77 -10.27
C PRO A 14 -8.98 -7.20 -9.76
N LYS A 15 -9.95 -8.07 -10.06
CA LYS A 15 -9.88 -9.52 -9.83
C LYS A 15 -8.84 -10.12 -10.78
N THR A 16 -7.59 -9.72 -10.63
CA THR A 16 -6.50 -10.00 -11.56
C THR A 16 -5.42 -10.81 -10.87
N ALA A 17 -4.27 -11.01 -11.52
CA ALA A 17 -3.35 -12.13 -11.26
C ALA A 17 -2.88 -12.28 -9.81
N ILE A 18 -3.05 -11.23 -8.99
CA ILE A 18 -2.92 -11.21 -7.53
C ILE A 18 -3.80 -12.27 -6.83
N GLU A 19 -5.10 -12.35 -7.13
CA GLU A 19 -5.99 -13.38 -6.54
C GLU A 19 -5.52 -14.79 -6.92
N LYS A 20 -5.03 -14.96 -8.16
CA LYS A 20 -4.45 -16.24 -8.61
C LYS A 20 -3.07 -16.55 -8.01
N CYS A 21 -2.25 -15.54 -7.70
CA CYS A 21 -0.94 -15.74 -7.07
C CYS A 21 -1.06 -16.15 -5.60
N LEU A 22 -2.17 -15.78 -4.93
CA LEU A 22 -2.39 -16.02 -3.50
C LEU A 22 -3.41 -17.12 -3.20
N GLN A 23 -4.05 -17.74 -4.21
CA GLN A 23 -4.96 -18.85 -3.99
C GLN A 23 -4.18 -20.08 -3.50
N GLU A 24 -4.47 -20.49 -2.27
CA GLU A 24 -3.84 -21.60 -1.52
C GLU A 24 -3.95 -22.98 -2.19
N VAL A 25 -4.71 -23.11 -3.28
CA VAL A 25 -5.06 -24.41 -3.86
C VAL A 25 -3.93 -24.99 -4.73
N PHE A 26 -3.05 -24.16 -5.29
CA PHE A 26 -1.85 -24.61 -6.01
C PHE A 26 -0.72 -23.57 -5.94
N PRO A 27 0.55 -23.97 -5.73
CA PRO A 27 1.64 -23.01 -5.68
C PRO A 27 1.79 -22.29 -7.04
N PRO A 28 1.90 -20.95 -7.06
CA PRO A 28 2.05 -20.18 -8.28
C PRO A 28 3.37 -20.47 -8.99
N SER A 29 3.35 -20.45 -10.32
CA SER A 29 4.55 -20.57 -11.14
C SER A 29 5.42 -19.31 -11.04
N SER A 30 6.72 -19.44 -11.35
CA SER A 30 7.63 -18.29 -11.38
C SER A 30 7.18 -17.17 -12.33
N SER A 31 6.52 -17.51 -13.45
CA SER A 31 6.00 -16.51 -14.39
C SER A 31 4.76 -15.80 -13.83
N GLN A 32 3.88 -16.52 -13.12
CA GLN A 32 2.75 -15.91 -12.42
C GLN A 32 3.22 -14.92 -11.36
N LEU A 33 4.21 -15.29 -10.55
CA LEU A 33 4.79 -14.39 -9.54
C LEU A 33 5.44 -13.14 -10.17
N THR A 34 6.15 -13.29 -11.30
CA THR A 34 6.77 -12.16 -12.02
C THR A 34 5.73 -11.18 -12.56
N ASN A 35 4.66 -11.71 -13.16
CA ASN A 35 3.55 -10.90 -13.65
C ASN A 35 2.81 -10.22 -12.50
N GLY A 36 2.58 -10.95 -11.39
CA GLY A 36 1.98 -10.43 -10.17
C GLY A 36 2.76 -9.26 -9.59
N ILE A 37 4.08 -9.36 -9.45
CA ILE A 37 4.93 -8.25 -8.96
C ILE A 37 4.80 -7.01 -9.84
N SER A 38 4.76 -7.18 -11.17
CA SER A 38 4.64 -6.06 -12.10
C SER A 38 3.28 -5.35 -11.97
N GLU A 39 2.22 -6.13 -11.80
CA GLU A 39 0.87 -5.62 -11.58
C GLU A 39 0.73 -4.91 -10.22
N ILE A 40 1.23 -5.52 -9.15
CA ILE A 40 1.26 -4.93 -7.80
C ILE A 40 2.02 -3.60 -7.83
N TYR A 41 3.18 -3.56 -8.49
CA TYR A 41 3.97 -2.33 -8.61
C TYR A 41 3.21 -1.22 -9.33
N TYR A 42 2.52 -1.55 -10.43
CA TYR A 42 1.71 -0.57 -11.15
C TYR A 42 0.61 0.01 -10.25
N ILE A 43 -0.08 -0.84 -9.48
CA ILE A 43 -1.13 -0.39 -8.55
C ILE A 43 -0.54 0.47 -7.44
N LEU A 44 0.62 0.11 -6.89
CA LEU A 44 1.33 0.94 -5.92
C LEU A 44 1.61 2.35 -6.46
N LEU A 45 2.09 2.48 -7.69
CA LEU A 45 2.33 3.80 -8.29
C LEU A 45 1.06 4.65 -8.40
N VAL A 46 -0.09 4.03 -8.70
CA VAL A 46 -1.38 4.73 -8.75
C VAL A 46 -1.83 5.17 -7.36
N LEU A 47 -1.79 4.26 -6.38
CA LEU A 47 -2.18 4.54 -5.00
C LEU A 47 -1.27 5.58 -4.35
N GLU A 48 0.05 5.52 -4.59
CA GLU A 48 1.00 6.51 -4.13
C GLU A 48 0.67 7.89 -4.70
N LYS A 49 0.36 7.98 -5.99
CA LYS A 49 -0.01 9.26 -6.62
C LYS A 49 -1.29 9.84 -6.00
N ASP A 50 -2.31 9.03 -5.77
CA ASP A 50 -3.54 9.48 -5.10
C ASP A 50 -3.28 9.91 -3.66
N TRP A 51 -2.43 9.18 -2.93
CA TRP A 51 -2.03 9.52 -1.57
C TRP A 51 -1.28 10.85 -1.51
N ILE A 52 -0.33 11.06 -2.43
CA ILE A 52 0.40 12.32 -2.58
C ILE A 52 -0.56 13.49 -2.74
N ARG A 53 -1.52 13.34 -3.66
CA ARG A 53 -2.51 14.38 -3.95
C ARG A 53 -3.31 14.74 -2.69
N ILE A 54 -3.82 13.75 -1.95
CA ILE A 54 -4.59 14.00 -0.72
C ILE A 54 -3.72 14.67 0.36
N CYS A 55 -2.44 14.29 0.48
CA CYS A 55 -1.53 14.92 1.43
C CYS A 55 -1.15 16.36 1.06
N GLU A 56 -1.21 16.72 -0.23
CA GLU A 56 -0.87 18.05 -0.76
C GLU A 56 -2.08 18.98 -0.84
N GLU A 57 -3.30 18.43 -0.86
CA GLU A 57 -4.55 19.18 -0.74
C GLU A 57 -4.68 19.79 0.67
N ILE A 58 -4.24 21.05 0.81
CA ILE A 58 -4.46 21.85 2.02
C ILE A 58 -5.89 22.37 1.98
N GLU A 59 -6.82 21.61 2.56
CA GLU A 59 -8.16 22.12 2.82
C GLU A 59 -8.33 22.60 4.27
N PRO A 60 -8.97 23.76 4.47
CA PRO A 60 -9.19 24.34 5.80
C PRO A 60 -10.22 23.57 6.65
N VAL A 61 -11.01 22.68 6.04
CA VAL A 61 -12.00 21.84 6.75
C VAL A 61 -11.99 20.42 6.17
N PHE A 62 -11.42 19.48 6.92
CA PHE A 62 -11.50 18.07 6.58
C PHE A 62 -12.82 17.48 7.10
N THR A 63 -13.66 17.02 6.18
CA THR A 63 -14.91 16.34 6.55
C THR A 63 -14.63 14.89 6.96
N ASP A 64 -15.45 14.31 7.83
CA ASP A 64 -15.34 12.90 8.23
C ASP A 64 -15.30 11.95 7.03
N LYS A 65 -16.06 12.25 5.96
CA LYS A 65 -16.05 11.46 4.72
C LYS A 65 -14.68 11.47 4.03
N LYS A 66 -14.01 12.62 3.97
CA LYS A 66 -12.62 12.70 3.45
C LYS A 66 -11.66 12.00 4.40
N GLY A 67 -11.91 12.08 5.71
CA GLY A 67 -11.27 11.31 6.80
C GLY A 67 -11.22 9.83 6.48
N GLU A 68 -12.39 9.23 6.37
CA GLU A 68 -12.56 7.81 6.08
C GLU A 68 -11.96 7.41 4.74
N ALA A 69 -12.15 8.20 3.68
CA ALA A 69 -11.55 7.91 2.37
C ALA A 69 -10.02 7.86 2.44
N THR A 70 -9.42 8.77 3.21
CA THR A 70 -7.96 8.83 3.42
C THR A 70 -7.47 7.62 4.20
N VAL A 71 -8.19 7.22 5.26
CA VAL A 71 -7.87 6.02 6.04
C VAL A 71 -7.96 4.75 5.18
N LEU A 72 -8.98 4.64 4.32
CA LEU A 72 -9.14 3.50 3.41
C LEU A 72 -8.04 3.46 2.35
N LEU A 73 -7.66 4.60 1.77
CA LEU A 73 -6.57 4.67 0.80
C LEU A 73 -5.24 4.28 1.45
N HIS A 74 -4.97 4.77 2.65
CA HIS A 74 -3.77 4.40 3.41
C HIS A 74 -3.70 2.90 3.71
N LYS A 75 -4.82 2.32 4.15
CA LYS A 75 -4.93 0.86 4.35
C LYS A 75 -4.65 0.08 3.07
N ALA A 76 -5.23 0.52 1.95
CA ALA A 76 -5.01 -0.12 0.65
C ALA A 76 -3.53 -0.04 0.25
N LEU A 77 -2.92 1.14 0.36
CA LEU A 77 -1.51 1.34 0.02
C LEU A 77 -0.59 0.40 0.82
N LEU A 78 -0.78 0.31 2.13
CA LEU A 78 -0.04 -0.61 2.99
C LEU A 78 -0.26 -2.08 2.63
N SER A 79 -1.50 -2.47 2.36
CA SER A 79 -1.84 -3.83 1.95
C SER A 79 -1.11 -4.24 0.66
N TYR A 80 -0.97 -3.31 -0.28
CA TYR A 80 -0.23 -3.57 -1.53
C TYR A 80 1.29 -3.64 -1.33
N TYR A 81 1.86 -2.87 -0.41
CA TYR A 81 3.27 -3.06 -0.04
C TYR A 81 3.49 -4.43 0.59
N VAL A 82 2.67 -4.83 1.56
CA VAL A 82 2.74 -6.16 2.19
C VAL A 82 2.60 -7.26 1.14
N LEU A 83 1.65 -7.12 0.22
CA LEU A 83 1.46 -8.05 -0.87
C LEU A 83 2.69 -8.15 -1.79
N PHE A 84 3.34 -7.02 -2.09
CA PHE A 84 4.60 -7.02 -2.84
C PHE A 84 5.65 -7.90 -2.16
N TYR A 85 5.83 -7.75 -0.84
CA TYR A 85 6.74 -8.61 -0.06
C TYR A 85 6.31 -10.07 -0.09
N ARG A 86 5.02 -10.38 0.08
CA ARG A 86 4.50 -11.77 0.01
C ARG A 86 4.89 -12.43 -1.31
N VAL A 87 4.71 -11.75 -2.43
CA VAL A 87 5.04 -12.30 -3.76
C VAL A 87 6.56 -12.39 -3.95
N SER A 88 7.32 -11.39 -3.50
CA SER A 88 8.79 -11.39 -3.58
C SER A 88 9.45 -12.48 -2.74
N TYR A 89 8.92 -12.78 -1.56
CA TYR A 89 9.45 -13.79 -0.63
C TYR A 89 8.77 -15.16 -0.76
N HIS A 90 7.85 -15.33 -1.71
CA HIS A 90 7.18 -16.61 -1.92
C HIS A 90 8.19 -17.75 -2.15
N THR A 91 7.90 -18.96 -1.66
CA THR A 91 8.83 -20.10 -1.72
C THR A 91 9.21 -20.50 -3.15
N SER A 92 8.26 -20.37 -4.09
CA SER A 92 8.46 -20.57 -5.53
C SER A 92 9.07 -19.36 -6.27
N ALA A 93 9.32 -18.25 -5.57
CA ALA A 93 9.92 -17.06 -6.16
C ALA A 93 11.42 -17.27 -6.41
N ARG A 94 11.85 -16.82 -7.58
CA ARG A 94 13.27 -16.73 -7.94
C ARG A 94 13.94 -15.59 -7.17
N SER A 95 15.28 -15.63 -7.08
CA SER A 95 16.08 -14.63 -6.36
C SER A 95 15.94 -13.20 -6.92
N ASP A 96 15.69 -13.06 -8.23
CA ASP A 96 15.45 -11.77 -8.89
C ASP A 96 14.18 -11.07 -8.38
N LEU A 97 13.14 -11.84 -8.03
CA LEU A 97 11.92 -11.29 -7.44
C LEU A 97 12.15 -10.76 -6.02
N ARG A 98 13.05 -11.38 -5.24
CA ARG A 98 13.49 -10.79 -3.96
C ARG A 98 14.27 -9.50 -4.19
N GLN A 99 15.16 -9.46 -5.18
CA GLN A 99 15.93 -8.26 -5.53
C GLN A 99 15.05 -7.09 -6.01
N SER A 100 13.85 -7.38 -6.52
CA SER A 100 12.91 -6.35 -6.98
C SER A 100 12.52 -5.37 -5.88
N ILE A 101 12.50 -5.80 -4.61
CA ILE A 101 12.24 -4.93 -3.44
C ILE A 101 13.26 -3.79 -3.40
N ASN A 102 14.54 -4.10 -3.59
CA ASN A 102 15.62 -3.11 -3.61
C ASN A 102 15.60 -2.29 -4.89
N LYS A 103 15.39 -2.95 -6.04
CA LYS A 103 15.30 -2.29 -7.36
C LYS A 103 14.25 -1.20 -7.38
N TYR A 104 13.05 -1.50 -6.86
CA TYR A 104 11.93 -0.57 -6.81
C TYR A 104 11.89 0.26 -5.52
N LYS A 105 12.85 0.08 -4.60
CA LYS A 105 12.96 0.82 -3.34
C LYS A 105 11.69 0.71 -2.47
N ILE A 106 11.04 -0.44 -2.49
CA ILE A 106 9.72 -0.69 -1.86
C ILE A 106 9.74 -0.36 -0.37
N THR A 107 10.76 -0.79 0.38
CA THR A 107 10.91 -0.49 1.82
C THR A 107 10.93 1.02 2.08
N LYS A 108 11.71 1.76 1.28
CA LYS A 108 11.86 3.21 1.43
C LYS A 108 10.58 3.95 1.05
N GLN A 109 9.92 3.54 -0.02
CA GLN A 109 8.65 4.12 -0.46
C GLN A 109 7.57 3.89 0.59
N MET A 110 7.42 2.65 1.07
CA MET A 110 6.49 2.31 2.13
C MET A 110 6.72 3.17 3.38
N TRP A 111 7.96 3.30 3.86
CA TRP A 111 8.22 4.15 5.02
C TRP A 111 7.87 5.63 4.78
N PHE A 112 8.22 6.14 3.60
CA PHE A 112 7.96 7.52 3.23
C PHE A 112 6.47 7.83 3.13
N HIS A 113 5.69 6.94 2.52
CA HIS A 113 4.25 7.13 2.31
C HIS A 113 3.42 6.74 3.54
N ALA A 114 3.76 5.66 4.23
CA ALA A 114 3.02 5.16 5.38
C ALA A 114 3.26 5.95 6.67
N ALA A 115 4.50 6.38 6.93
CA ALA A 115 4.87 7.02 8.19
C ALA A 115 5.10 8.53 8.02
N ARG A 116 5.99 8.94 7.12
CA ARG A 116 6.47 10.33 7.10
C ARG A 116 5.46 11.34 6.57
N ARG A 117 4.78 11.06 5.46
CA ARG A 117 3.72 11.96 4.95
C ARG A 117 2.50 11.98 5.87
N LEU A 118 2.27 10.89 6.58
CA LEU A 118 1.15 10.71 7.49
C LEU A 118 1.23 11.64 8.71
N THR A 119 2.38 11.69 9.38
CA THR A 119 2.57 12.56 10.56
C THR A 119 2.27 14.00 10.21
N LYS A 120 2.80 14.45 9.06
CA LYS A 120 2.59 15.81 8.57
C LYS A 120 1.13 16.11 8.23
N TRP A 121 0.40 15.13 7.69
CA TRP A 121 -1.01 15.29 7.34
C TRP A 121 -1.90 15.40 8.59
N VAL A 122 -1.68 14.55 9.58
CA VAL A 122 -2.43 14.60 10.85
C VAL A 122 -2.12 15.88 11.64
N GLU A 123 -0.86 16.32 11.67
CA GLU A 123 -0.46 17.57 12.33
C GLU A 123 -1.28 18.78 11.84
N ILE A 124 -1.66 18.79 10.56
CA ILE A 124 -2.46 19.86 9.96
C ILE A 124 -3.95 19.70 10.30
N GLN A 125 -4.47 18.48 10.39
CA GLN A 125 -5.90 18.22 10.56
C GLN A 125 -6.37 18.09 12.02
N HIS A 126 -5.44 18.07 12.98
CA HIS A 126 -5.72 18.04 14.42
C HIS A 126 -6.66 16.90 14.89
N SER A 127 -6.79 15.82 14.12
CA SER A 127 -7.65 14.67 14.48
C SER A 127 -6.83 13.51 15.02
N SER A 128 -6.90 13.31 16.35
CA SER A 128 -6.24 12.19 17.04
C SER A 128 -6.85 10.83 16.68
N LEU A 129 -8.16 10.78 16.39
CA LEU A 129 -8.82 9.52 16.00
C LEU A 129 -8.27 8.97 14.68
N PHE A 130 -8.12 9.82 13.66
CA PHE A 130 -7.55 9.38 12.39
C PHE A 130 -6.08 9.00 12.55
N LEU A 131 -5.31 9.74 13.35
CA LEU A 131 -3.93 9.38 13.66
C LEU A 131 -3.81 7.95 14.20
N LEU A 132 -4.62 7.62 15.21
CA LEU A 132 -4.58 6.30 15.86
C LEU A 132 -4.89 5.19 14.87
N ARG A 133 -5.91 5.35 14.01
CA ARG A 133 -6.26 4.35 12.99
C ARG A 133 -5.18 4.16 11.94
N LEU A 134 -4.48 5.23 11.58
CA LEU A 134 -3.39 5.18 10.62
C LEU A 134 -2.14 4.52 11.23
N ILE A 135 -1.85 4.77 12.51
CA ILE A 135 -0.80 4.07 13.26
C ILE A 135 -1.12 2.58 13.35
N ASP A 136 -2.36 2.23 13.68
CA ASP A 136 -2.84 0.84 13.77
C ASP A 136 -2.57 0.08 12.46
N HIS A 137 -2.94 0.66 11.31
CA HIS A 137 -2.62 0.05 10.02
C HIS A 137 -1.11 -0.11 9.75
N CYS A 138 -0.29 0.85 10.18
CA CYS A 138 1.16 0.74 10.06
C CYS A 138 1.72 -0.41 10.91
N CYS A 139 1.18 -0.60 12.12
CA CYS A 139 1.53 -1.71 13.00
C CYS A 139 1.17 -3.05 12.36
N ASP A 140 -0.08 -3.22 11.90
CA ASP A 140 -0.54 -4.44 11.21
C ASP A 140 0.35 -4.80 10.00
N ALA A 141 0.69 -3.79 9.20
CA ALA A 141 1.56 -3.97 8.05
C ALA A 141 2.98 -4.39 8.46
N TYR A 142 3.52 -3.79 9.52
CA TYR A 142 4.85 -4.12 10.02
C TYR A 142 4.92 -5.54 10.60
N GLU A 143 3.92 -5.95 11.37
CA GLU A 143 3.80 -7.31 11.89
C GLU A 143 3.76 -8.33 10.74
N SER A 144 2.93 -8.06 9.72
CA SER A 144 2.88 -8.90 8.52
C SER A 144 4.25 -9.03 7.84
N LEU A 145 5.04 -7.95 7.77
CA LEU A 145 6.35 -7.98 7.14
C LEU A 145 7.37 -8.80 7.92
N ILE A 146 7.31 -8.77 9.26
CA ILE A 146 8.16 -9.62 10.11
C ILE A 146 7.86 -11.10 9.84
N GLU A 147 6.58 -11.47 9.70
CA GLU A 147 6.20 -12.85 9.38
C GLU A 147 6.67 -13.30 7.99
N ILE A 148 6.57 -12.42 6.99
CA ILE A 148 6.92 -12.72 5.60
C ILE A 148 8.44 -12.83 5.41
N ALA A 149 9.18 -11.92 6.04
CA ALA A 149 10.60 -11.76 5.82
C ALA A 149 11.33 -11.45 7.14
N PRO A 150 11.42 -12.42 8.07
CA PRO A 150 12.00 -12.21 9.40
C PRO A 150 13.48 -11.80 9.34
N ASP A 151 14.19 -12.20 8.28
CA ASP A 151 15.60 -11.89 8.07
C ASP A 151 15.84 -10.62 7.23
N ALA A 152 14.77 -9.93 6.79
CA ALA A 152 14.91 -8.70 6.03
C ALA A 152 15.44 -7.58 6.93
N LYS A 153 16.75 -7.32 6.84
CA LYS A 153 17.36 -6.17 7.51
C LYS A 153 16.77 -4.88 6.93
N VAL A 154 16.21 -4.04 7.81
CA VAL A 154 15.89 -2.65 7.49
C VAL A 154 17.23 -1.92 7.31
N THR A 155 17.70 -1.84 6.06
CA THR A 155 18.91 -1.07 5.68
C THR A 155 18.56 0.33 5.21
#